data_AF-A0A843CHU1-F1
#
_entry.id   AF-A0A843CHU1-F1
#
_cell.length_a   1.000
_cell.length_b   1.000
_cell.length_c   1.000
_cell.angle_alpha   90.00
_cell.angle_beta   90.00
_cell.angle_gamma   90.00
#
_symmetry.space_group_name_H-M   'P 1'
#
loop_
_entity.id
_entity.type
_entity.pdbx_description
1 polymer ?
#
loop_
_entity_poly.entity_id
_entity_poly.type
_entity_poly.pdbx_seq_one_letter_code
_entity_poly.pdbx_strand_id
1 'polypeptide(L)'
;MRELMLSYHDTGRPTIQSYGVEWPSTQPLLWASLNPNPGLKVMNALGNSFIMACLPPDHKVYFAVATEDDPKKLKSILTSRGERFQEASETIGKKTVGHGLFPILTLGRRVPVRLNTLFASTMDRDVISAVLEHNGSPQNLFILPFFVASTEPRDWMLEVAKFFKPGVKRNIDRSLIDSSRCIILKMWDHGFDFISSRVTRAEFETITRETVSENNL
;
A
#
# COMPACT_ATOMS: atom_id res chain seq x y z
N MET A 1 4.27 -21.73 -15.77
CA MET A 1 3.01 -21.27 -15.16
C MET A 1 3.26 -21.16 -13.68
N ARG A 2 3.51 -19.96 -13.15
CA ARG A 2 3.61 -19.76 -11.69
C ARG A 2 2.19 -19.47 -11.22
N GLU A 3 1.60 -20.42 -10.49
CA GLU A 3 0.20 -20.32 -10.07
C GLU A 3 -0.05 -19.04 -9.28
N LEU A 4 -0.99 -18.26 -9.77
CA LEU A 4 -1.55 -17.15 -9.05
C LEU A 4 -2.52 -17.73 -8.02
N MET A 5 -2.10 -17.74 -6.75
CA MET A 5 -2.95 -18.23 -5.67
C MET A 5 -3.94 -17.16 -5.27
N LEU A 6 -5.22 -17.40 -5.54
CA LEU A 6 -6.33 -16.64 -4.97
C LEU A 6 -6.80 -17.30 -3.68
N SER A 7 -6.63 -16.61 -2.57
CA SER A 7 -7.15 -17.03 -1.27
C SER A 7 -8.27 -16.09 -0.85
N TYR A 8 -9.42 -16.63 -0.46
CA TYR A 8 -10.56 -15.87 0.04
C TYR A 8 -10.62 -15.99 1.56
N HIS A 9 -10.78 -14.87 2.25
CA HIS A 9 -10.86 -14.86 3.72
C HIS A 9 -12.32 -14.77 4.15
N ASP A 10 -12.88 -15.90 4.61
CA ASP A 10 -14.20 -15.91 5.25
C ASP A 10 -14.11 -15.48 6.72
N THR A 11 -15.10 -14.69 7.13
CA THR A 11 -15.24 -13.98 8.39
C THR A 11 -14.60 -14.64 9.62
N GLY A 12 -13.76 -13.90 10.35
CA GLY A 12 -13.49 -14.13 11.77
C GLY A 12 -12.31 -15.03 12.13
N ARG A 13 -11.51 -15.54 11.17
CA ARG A 13 -10.24 -16.20 11.51
C ARG A 13 -9.07 -15.22 11.53
N PRO A 14 -8.23 -15.23 12.58
CA PRO A 14 -7.08 -14.34 12.70
C PRO A 14 -5.92 -14.88 11.84
N THR A 15 -6.06 -14.83 10.52
CA THR A 15 -5.07 -15.41 9.60
C THR A 15 -4.48 -14.39 8.64
N ILE A 16 -4.26 -13.17 9.14
CA ILE A 16 -2.98 -12.44 9.07
C ILE A 16 -2.97 -11.53 10.31
N GLN A 17 -2.14 -11.83 11.31
CA GLN A 17 -2.05 -11.09 12.59
C GLN A 17 -1.60 -9.62 12.45
N SER A 18 -1.48 -9.10 11.24
CA SER A 18 -0.80 -7.82 10.98
C SER A 18 -1.76 -6.68 10.63
N TYR A 19 -2.98 -6.94 10.15
CA TYR A 19 -3.96 -5.91 9.75
C TYR A 19 -5.38 -6.33 10.13
N GLY A 20 -6.05 -5.55 10.98
CA GLY A 20 -7.43 -5.82 11.39
C GLY A 20 -8.42 -5.12 10.45
N VAL A 21 -9.26 -5.87 9.74
CA VAL A 21 -10.39 -5.25 9.03
C VAL A 21 -11.58 -5.24 9.98
N GLU A 22 -12.14 -4.06 10.28
CA GLU A 22 -13.33 -3.96 11.12
C GLU A 22 -14.56 -4.41 10.31
N TRP A 23 -15.04 -5.63 10.58
CA TRP A 23 -15.96 -6.36 9.72
C TRP A 23 -17.33 -6.63 10.38
N PRO A 24 -18.45 -6.17 9.82
CA PRO A 24 -19.79 -6.60 10.24
C PRO A 24 -20.19 -7.91 9.55
N SER A 25 -20.77 -8.84 10.32
CA SER A 25 -21.24 -10.16 9.84
C SER A 25 -22.34 -10.14 8.76
N THR A 26 -22.89 -8.98 8.36
CA THR A 26 -24.18 -8.88 7.65
C THR A 26 -24.13 -8.39 6.20
N GLN A 27 -22.95 -8.07 5.64
CA GLN A 27 -22.80 -7.70 4.21
C GLN A 27 -21.69 -8.54 3.58
N PRO A 28 -21.72 -8.82 2.27
CA PRO A 28 -20.61 -9.52 1.61
C PRO A 28 -19.40 -8.59 1.41
N LEU A 29 -18.21 -9.02 1.84
CA LEU A 29 -16.93 -8.42 1.46
C LEU A 29 -16.07 -9.47 0.84
N LEU A 30 -15.45 -9.04 -0.24
CA LEU A 30 -14.37 -9.75 -0.84
C LEU A 30 -13.07 -9.30 -0.17
N TRP A 31 -12.45 -10.21 0.56
CA TRP A 31 -11.02 -10.13 0.87
C TRP A 31 -10.32 -11.26 0.15
N ALA A 32 -9.48 -10.88 -0.82
CA ALA A 32 -8.67 -11.80 -1.59
C ALA A 32 -7.19 -11.44 -1.55
N SER A 33 -6.32 -12.44 -1.54
CA SER A 33 -4.87 -12.25 -1.66
C SER A 33 -4.39 -12.67 -3.05
N LEU A 34 -3.46 -11.92 -3.62
CA LEU A 34 -2.77 -12.14 -4.88
C LEU A 34 -1.28 -12.36 -4.57
N ASN A 35 -0.85 -13.62 -4.51
CA ASN A 35 0.52 -13.98 -4.11
C ASN A 35 1.26 -14.72 -5.24
N PRO A 36 1.70 -14.03 -6.30
CA PRO A 36 2.64 -14.62 -7.22
C PRO A 36 4.01 -14.65 -6.53
N ASN A 37 4.81 -15.69 -6.74
CA ASN A 37 6.21 -15.75 -6.30
C ASN A 37 7.23 -15.47 -7.45
N PRO A 38 7.26 -14.28 -8.09
CA PRO A 38 8.08 -14.00 -9.26
C PRO A 38 9.27 -13.06 -9.01
N GLY A 39 9.45 -12.56 -7.78
CA GLY A 39 10.46 -11.55 -7.45
C GLY A 39 9.99 -10.10 -7.69
N LEU A 40 10.67 -9.14 -7.05
CA LEU A 40 10.19 -7.76 -6.87
C LEU A 40 9.86 -6.99 -8.17
N LYS A 41 10.66 -7.12 -9.23
CA LYS A 41 10.42 -6.39 -10.49
C LYS A 41 9.11 -6.82 -11.16
N VAL A 42 8.87 -8.14 -11.19
CA VAL A 42 7.63 -8.70 -11.72
C VAL A 42 6.44 -8.34 -10.81
N MET A 43 6.65 -8.32 -9.49
CA MET A 43 5.63 -7.87 -8.54
C MET A 43 5.23 -6.41 -8.76
N ASN A 44 6.16 -5.51 -9.03
CA ASN A 44 5.84 -4.12 -9.32
C ASN A 44 5.08 -3.96 -10.64
N ALA A 45 5.48 -4.68 -11.69
CA ALA A 45 4.77 -4.64 -12.98
C ALA A 45 3.34 -5.18 -12.84
N LEU A 46 3.18 -6.35 -12.18
CA LEU A 46 1.88 -6.94 -11.91
C LEU A 46 1.02 -6.01 -11.04
N GLY A 47 1.59 -5.41 -10.01
CA GLY A 47 0.90 -4.46 -9.13
C GLY A 47 0.37 -3.26 -9.89
N ASN A 48 1.17 -2.72 -10.82
CA ASN A 48 0.73 -1.59 -11.63
C ASN A 48 -0.46 -1.99 -12.52
N SER A 49 -0.35 -3.08 -13.28
CA SER A 49 -1.46 -3.60 -14.09
C SER A 49 -2.70 -3.88 -13.25
N PHE A 50 -2.54 -4.53 -12.09
CA PHE A 50 -3.64 -4.90 -11.21
C PHE A 50 -4.38 -3.68 -10.65
N ILE A 51 -3.64 -2.69 -10.14
CA ILE A 51 -4.22 -1.43 -9.63
C ILE A 51 -4.96 -0.69 -10.75
N MET A 52 -4.36 -0.62 -11.94
CA MET A 52 -4.97 0.05 -13.09
C MET A 52 -6.23 -0.70 -13.59
N ALA A 53 -6.23 -2.03 -13.58
CA ALA A 53 -7.42 -2.83 -13.94
C ALA A 53 -8.56 -2.66 -12.92
N CYS A 54 -8.23 -2.30 -11.67
CA CYS A 54 -9.22 -1.99 -10.64
C CYS A 54 -9.78 -0.56 -10.73
N LEU A 55 -9.27 0.31 -11.61
CA LEU A 55 -9.56 1.75 -11.67
C LEU A 55 -10.60 2.10 -12.75
N PRO A 56 -11.87 2.41 -12.40
CA PRO A 56 -12.83 2.94 -13.35
C PRO A 56 -12.46 4.35 -13.87
N PRO A 57 -13.02 4.79 -15.01
CA PRO A 57 -12.65 6.07 -15.65
C PRO A 57 -12.88 7.34 -14.81
N ASP A 58 -13.82 7.31 -13.88
CA ASP A 58 -14.21 8.42 -12.99
C ASP A 58 -13.60 8.30 -11.59
N HIS A 59 -12.69 7.36 -11.37
CA HIS A 59 -12.05 7.11 -10.09
C HIS A 59 -10.60 7.58 -10.08
N LYS A 60 -10.07 7.80 -8.88
CA LYS A 60 -8.65 8.01 -8.61
C LYS A 60 -8.13 6.94 -7.66
N VAL A 61 -6.83 6.71 -7.74
CA VAL A 61 -6.08 5.94 -6.75
C VAL A 61 -5.50 6.93 -5.74
N TYR A 62 -5.95 6.86 -4.49
CA TYR A 62 -5.38 7.56 -3.34
C TYR A 62 -4.35 6.66 -2.67
N PHE A 63 -3.19 7.20 -2.31
CA PHE A 63 -2.11 6.41 -1.73
C PHE A 63 -1.25 7.25 -0.79
N ALA A 64 -0.55 6.56 0.12
CA ALA A 64 0.45 7.20 0.97
C ALA A 64 1.77 6.45 0.93
N VAL A 65 2.87 7.19 0.78
CA VAL A 65 4.24 6.66 0.83
C VAL A 65 4.92 7.22 2.07
N ALA A 66 5.42 6.35 2.93
CA ALA A 66 6.16 6.74 4.13
C ALA A 66 7.62 6.31 4.02
N THR A 67 8.54 7.23 4.31
CA THR A 67 9.99 6.98 4.26
C THR A 67 10.73 7.84 5.30
N GLU A 68 11.90 7.38 5.77
CA GLU A 68 12.76 8.20 6.63
C GLU A 68 13.40 9.37 5.88
N ASP A 69 13.62 9.19 4.58
CA ASP A 69 14.21 10.19 3.70
C ASP A 69 13.15 11.07 3.04
N ASP A 70 13.58 12.10 2.31
CA ASP A 70 12.69 12.93 1.50
C ASP A 70 12.42 12.25 0.15
N PRO A 71 11.17 11.92 -0.23
CA PRO A 71 10.85 11.23 -1.48
C PRO A 71 10.91 12.15 -2.72
N LYS A 72 12.03 12.89 -2.90
CA LYS A 72 12.23 13.92 -3.94
C LYS A 72 11.88 13.46 -5.34
N LYS A 73 12.31 12.25 -5.73
CA LYS A 73 12.04 11.69 -7.07
C LYS A 73 10.53 11.55 -7.30
N LEU A 74 9.79 11.04 -6.31
CA LEU A 74 8.35 10.85 -6.43
C LEU A 74 7.61 12.20 -6.45
N LYS A 75 8.02 13.16 -5.61
CA LYS A 75 7.48 14.53 -5.64
C LYS A 75 7.66 15.21 -6.99
N SER A 76 8.85 15.05 -7.60
CA SER A 76 9.13 15.58 -8.93
C SER A 76 8.22 14.98 -10.01
N ILE A 77 7.94 13.67 -9.94
CA ILE A 77 7.04 12.98 -10.88
C ILE A 77 5.60 13.46 -10.70
N LEU A 78 5.12 13.57 -9.47
CA LEU A 78 3.78 14.10 -9.18
C LEU A 78 3.62 15.53 -9.70
N THR A 79 4.63 16.37 -9.44
CA THR A 79 4.63 17.77 -9.89
C THR A 79 4.62 17.88 -11.42
N SER A 80 5.44 17.09 -12.11
CA SER A 80 5.51 17.14 -13.59
C SER A 80 4.24 16.61 -14.26
N ARG A 81 3.46 15.77 -13.58
CA ARG A 81 2.14 15.29 -14.02
C ARG A 81 0.98 16.17 -13.55
N GLY A 82 1.25 17.25 -12.82
CA GLY A 82 0.22 18.15 -12.30
C GLY A 82 -0.61 17.55 -11.16
N GLU A 83 -0.12 16.48 -10.53
CA GLU A 83 -0.80 15.80 -9.43
C GLU A 83 -0.60 16.55 -8.11
N ARG A 84 -1.68 16.70 -7.36
CA ARG A 84 -1.64 17.31 -6.04
C ARG A 84 -1.19 16.29 -5.00
N PHE A 85 -0.36 16.74 -4.07
CA PHE A 85 0.07 15.94 -2.94
C PHE A 85 0.17 16.78 -1.67
N GLN A 86 0.11 16.12 -0.53
CA GLN A 86 0.30 16.68 0.80
C GLN A 86 1.41 15.93 1.53
N GLU A 87 2.11 16.64 2.40
CA GLU A 87 3.21 16.08 3.19
C GLU A 87 2.89 16.16 4.67
N ALA A 88 3.23 15.10 5.40
CA ALA A 88 3.28 15.10 6.86
C ALA A 88 4.63 14.56 7.33
N SER A 89 5.14 15.07 8.44
CA SER A 89 6.36 14.57 9.07
C SER A 89 6.11 14.32 10.54
N GLU A 90 6.39 13.11 11.01
CA GLU A 90 6.21 12.71 12.41
C GLU A 90 7.53 12.13 12.96
N THR A 91 7.81 12.36 14.25
CA THR A 91 8.94 11.68 14.92
C THR A 91 8.48 10.33 15.45
N ILE A 92 8.99 9.24 14.88
CA ILE A 92 8.57 7.86 15.21
C ILE A 92 9.49 7.15 16.20
N GLY A 93 10.61 7.79 16.59
CA GLY A 93 11.55 7.21 17.53
C GLY A 93 12.87 7.95 17.59
N LYS A 94 13.89 7.24 18.10
CA LYS A 94 15.28 7.73 18.15
C LYS A 94 16.21 6.60 17.70
N LYS A 95 17.17 6.89 16.83
CA LYS A 95 18.25 5.98 16.44
C LYS A 95 19.58 6.46 17.00
N THR A 96 20.43 5.52 17.38
CA THR A 96 21.79 5.83 17.83
C THR A 96 22.68 5.92 16.59
N VAL A 97 23.32 7.07 16.38
CA VAL A 97 24.31 7.30 15.32
C VAL A 97 25.67 7.56 15.94
N GLY A 98 26.70 6.90 15.39
CA GLY A 98 28.08 6.95 15.87
C GLY A 98 28.69 5.55 15.91
N HIS A 99 29.82 5.37 15.24
CA HIS A 99 30.63 4.16 15.33
C HIS A 99 31.82 4.43 16.23
N GLY A 100 31.89 3.74 17.36
CA GLY A 100 33.17 3.52 18.04
C GLY A 100 33.91 2.41 17.30
N LEU A 101 35.22 2.57 17.09
CA LEU A 101 36.09 1.51 16.55
C LEU A 101 36.16 0.27 17.47
N PHE A 102 35.69 0.39 18.72
CA PHE A 102 35.62 -0.68 19.71
C PHE A 102 34.22 -0.75 20.34
N PRO A 103 33.69 -1.96 20.65
CA PRO A 103 32.36 -2.15 21.26
C PRO A 103 32.14 -1.43 22.60
N ILE A 104 33.21 -1.01 23.28
CA ILE A 104 33.20 -0.40 24.62
C ILE A 104 33.25 1.14 24.56
N LEU A 105 33.61 1.74 23.41
CA LEU A 105 33.79 3.19 23.22
C LEU A 105 32.75 3.80 22.27
N THR A 106 31.55 3.24 22.20
CA THR A 106 30.44 3.80 21.41
C THR A 106 29.79 4.97 22.15
N LEU A 107 30.34 6.18 21.99
CA LEU A 107 29.63 7.45 22.25
C LEU A 107 28.64 7.72 21.12
N GLY A 108 27.58 6.92 21.07
CA GLY A 108 26.50 7.08 20.10
C GLY A 108 25.57 8.23 20.50
N ARG A 109 25.34 9.18 19.59
CA ARG A 109 24.33 10.23 19.78
C ARG A 109 22.97 9.67 19.37
N ARG A 110 21.96 9.80 20.24
CA ARG A 110 20.57 9.51 19.87
C ARG A 110 20.01 10.68 19.06
N VAL A 111 19.64 10.42 17.80
CA VAL A 111 18.97 11.38 16.92
C VAL A 111 17.52 10.96 16.68
N PRO A 112 16.58 11.91 16.61
CA PRO A 112 15.18 11.59 16.30
C PRO A 112 15.08 10.98 14.90
N VAL A 113 14.30 9.91 14.77
CA VAL A 113 13.91 9.34 13.48
C VAL A 113 12.63 10.02 13.05
N ARG A 114 12.67 10.68 11.89
CA ARG A 114 11.50 11.29 11.28
C ARG A 114 10.96 10.37 10.20
N LEU A 115 9.65 10.23 10.16
CA LEU A 115 8.92 9.56 9.10
C LEU A 115 8.20 10.63 8.29
N ASN A 116 8.60 10.78 7.03
CA ASN A 116 7.96 11.67 6.08
C ASN A 116 6.93 10.86 5.29
N THR A 117 5.68 11.29 5.33
CA THR A 117 4.57 10.66 4.63
C THR A 117 4.09 11.59 3.53
N LEU A 118 4.03 11.07 2.31
CA LEU A 118 3.50 11.74 1.14
C LEU A 118 2.13 11.16 0.82
N PHE A 119 1.08 11.98 0.88
CA PHE A 119 -0.28 11.62 0.51
C PHE A 119 -0.59 12.21 -0.87
N ALA A 120 -1.09 11.40 -1.79
CA ALA A 120 -1.44 11.87 -3.12
C ALA A 120 -2.58 11.05 -3.71
N SER A 121 -3.10 11.52 -4.84
CA SER A 121 -4.07 10.80 -5.67
C SER A 121 -3.66 10.88 -7.12
N THR A 122 -3.94 9.87 -7.94
CA THR A 122 -3.64 9.90 -9.37
C THR A 122 -4.59 9.00 -10.17
N MET A 123 -4.66 9.23 -11.48
CA MET A 123 -5.19 8.28 -12.47
C MET A 123 -4.09 7.81 -13.44
N ASP A 124 -2.86 8.30 -13.28
CA ASP A 124 -1.76 8.10 -14.21
C ASP A 124 -0.98 6.82 -13.84
N ARG A 125 -0.92 5.90 -14.82
CA ARG A 125 -0.19 4.61 -14.72
C ARG A 125 1.29 4.79 -14.39
N ASP A 126 1.93 5.84 -14.88
CA ASP A 126 3.35 6.11 -14.66
C ASP A 126 3.61 6.54 -13.21
N VAL A 127 2.66 7.27 -12.61
CA VAL A 127 2.72 7.66 -11.20
C VAL A 127 2.61 6.42 -10.30
N ILE A 128 1.66 5.52 -10.58
CA ILE A 128 1.53 4.25 -9.84
C ILE A 128 2.79 3.39 -9.97
N SER A 129 3.37 3.30 -11.18
CA SER A 129 4.65 2.61 -11.39
C SER A 129 5.75 3.18 -10.51
N ALA A 130 5.91 4.51 -10.49
CA ALA A 130 6.93 5.20 -9.70
C ALA A 130 6.75 4.99 -8.19
N VAL A 131 5.50 4.96 -7.71
CA VAL A 131 5.14 4.66 -6.31
C VAL A 131 5.55 3.24 -5.94
N LEU A 132 5.23 2.25 -6.78
CA LEU A 132 5.58 0.85 -6.56
C LEU A 132 7.10 0.60 -6.58
N GLU A 133 7.82 1.27 -7.48
CA GLU A 133 9.28 1.27 -7.54
C GLU A 133 9.91 1.87 -6.29
N HIS A 134 9.42 3.02 -5.83
CA HIS A 134 9.91 3.68 -4.63
C HIS A 134 9.76 2.79 -3.39
N ASN A 135 8.62 2.09 -3.26
CA ASN A 135 8.37 1.15 -2.17
C ASN A 135 8.99 -0.25 -2.40
N GLY A 136 9.76 -0.46 -3.46
CA GLY A 136 10.51 -1.70 -3.69
C GLY A 136 11.83 -1.74 -2.92
N SER A 137 12.32 -0.60 -2.44
CA SER A 137 13.58 -0.54 -1.69
C SER A 137 13.48 -1.33 -0.37
N PRO A 138 14.47 -2.17 0.00
CA PRO A 138 14.53 -2.85 1.29
C PRO A 138 14.50 -1.91 2.51
N GLN A 139 14.72 -0.62 2.30
CA GLN A 139 14.65 0.42 3.35
C GLN A 139 13.22 0.93 3.57
N ASN A 140 12.30 0.63 2.65
CA ASN A 140 10.90 1.05 2.67
C ASN A 140 10.00 -0.20 2.83
N LEU A 141 10.09 -0.87 3.99
CA LEU A 141 9.34 -2.11 4.29
C LEU A 141 7.88 -1.87 4.74
N PHE A 142 7.32 -0.72 4.39
CA PHE A 142 5.94 -0.39 4.76
C PHE A 142 4.96 -1.03 3.79
N ILE A 143 3.81 -1.48 4.32
CA ILE A 143 2.66 -1.77 3.46
C ILE A 143 2.26 -0.51 2.73
N LEU A 144 1.98 -0.66 1.44
CA LEU A 144 1.50 0.42 0.60
C LEU A 144 0.00 0.27 0.40
N PRO A 145 -0.82 1.11 1.05
CA PRO A 145 -2.25 1.11 0.80
C PRO A 145 -2.57 1.98 -0.42
N PHE A 146 -3.41 1.44 -1.30
CA PHE A 146 -4.02 2.12 -2.42
C PHE A 146 -5.55 2.04 -2.27
N PHE A 147 -6.22 3.18 -2.34
CA PHE A 147 -7.68 3.29 -2.26
C PHE A 147 -8.19 3.74 -3.61
N VAL A 148 -9.06 2.96 -4.23
CA VAL A 148 -9.70 3.35 -5.49
C VAL A 148 -11.06 3.96 -5.16
N ALA A 149 -11.27 5.23 -5.47
CA ALA A 149 -12.52 5.93 -5.16
C ALA A 149 -12.85 7.03 -6.16
N SER A 150 -14.14 7.27 -6.40
CA SER A 150 -14.64 8.36 -7.27
C SER A 150 -14.47 9.75 -6.66
N THR A 151 -14.40 9.81 -5.33
CA THR A 151 -14.17 11.03 -4.55
C THR A 151 -13.14 10.75 -3.47
N GLU A 152 -12.51 11.79 -2.91
CA GLU A 152 -11.56 11.63 -1.83
C GLU A 152 -12.21 10.90 -0.63
N PRO A 153 -11.70 9.74 -0.20
CA PRO A 153 -12.28 9.02 0.92
C PRO A 153 -12.16 9.85 2.20
N ARG A 154 -13.18 9.86 3.04
CA ARG A 154 -13.19 10.71 4.23
C ARG A 154 -12.12 10.23 5.24
N ASP A 155 -11.40 11.19 5.83
CA ASP A 155 -10.41 10.95 6.90
C ASP A 155 -9.28 9.95 6.56
N TRP A 156 -9.09 9.66 5.27
CA TRP A 156 -8.18 8.60 4.80
C TRP A 156 -6.72 8.83 5.18
N MET A 157 -6.25 10.07 5.15
CA MET A 157 -4.86 10.39 5.53
C MET A 157 -4.60 10.08 7.01
N LEU A 158 -5.58 10.34 7.89
CA LEU A 158 -5.49 10.05 9.32
C LEU A 158 -5.42 8.54 9.56
N GLU A 159 -6.31 7.78 8.92
CA GLU A 159 -6.36 6.33 9.03
C GLU A 159 -5.12 5.66 8.45
N VAL A 160 -4.66 6.10 7.27
CA VAL A 160 -3.45 5.58 6.63
C VAL A 160 -2.20 5.92 7.42
N ALA A 161 -2.12 7.10 8.03
CA ALA A 161 -0.99 7.44 8.90
C ALA A 161 -0.81 6.43 10.04
N LYS A 162 -1.90 5.81 10.54
CA LYS A 162 -1.82 4.75 11.55
C LYS A 162 -1.10 3.49 11.05
N PHE A 163 -1.10 3.21 9.74
CA PHE A 163 -0.42 2.04 9.18
C PHE A 163 1.09 2.09 9.40
N PHE A 164 1.66 3.30 9.39
CA PHE A 164 3.09 3.52 9.49
C PHE A 164 3.57 3.68 10.93
N LYS A 165 2.66 3.75 11.92
CA LYS A 165 3.03 3.92 13.33
C LYS A 165 3.43 2.59 13.97
N PRO A 166 4.62 2.51 14.61
CA PRO A 166 5.02 1.33 15.37
C PRO A 166 4.05 1.06 16.54
N GLY A 167 3.70 -0.21 16.77
CA GLY A 167 2.87 -0.63 17.91
C GLY A 167 1.39 -0.29 17.81
N VAL A 168 0.94 0.39 16.75
CA VAL A 168 -0.48 0.64 16.48
C VAL A 168 -1.04 -0.51 15.66
N LYS A 169 -2.23 -1.01 16.04
CA LYS A 169 -2.95 -1.99 15.22
C LYS A 169 -3.28 -1.33 13.88
N ARG A 170 -2.82 -1.93 12.80
CA ARG A 170 -3.07 -1.46 11.44
C ARG A 170 -4.48 -1.90 11.04
N ASN A 171 -5.48 -1.16 11.49
CA ASN A 171 -6.86 -1.47 11.14
C ASN A 171 -7.30 -0.67 9.91
N ILE A 172 -8.06 -1.30 9.02
CA ILE A 172 -8.83 -0.59 8.00
C ILE A 172 -10.21 -0.32 8.59
N ASP A 173 -10.49 0.96 8.82
CA ASP A 173 -11.81 1.40 9.26
C ASP A 173 -12.86 1.13 8.17
N ARG A 174 -14.04 0.71 8.60
CA ARG A 174 -15.16 0.42 7.69
C ARG A 174 -15.52 1.62 6.82
N SER A 175 -15.44 2.84 7.33
CA SER A 175 -15.75 4.05 6.57
C SER A 175 -14.87 4.20 5.33
N LEU A 176 -13.62 3.73 5.38
CA LEU A 176 -12.74 3.70 4.20
C LEU A 176 -13.15 2.64 3.20
N ILE A 177 -13.59 1.47 3.67
CA ILE A 177 -14.10 0.40 2.80
C ILE A 177 -15.37 0.89 2.09
N ASP A 178 -16.29 1.50 2.83
CA ASP A 178 -17.58 1.96 2.32
C ASP A 178 -17.43 3.14 1.34
N SER A 179 -16.43 4.01 1.56
CA SER A 179 -16.13 5.14 0.68
C SER A 179 -15.21 4.80 -0.49
N SER A 180 -14.63 3.60 -0.51
CA SER A 180 -13.79 3.10 -1.60
C SER A 180 -14.55 2.10 -2.47
N ARG A 181 -14.19 2.03 -3.74
CA ARG A 181 -14.53 0.89 -4.60
C ARG A 181 -13.76 -0.35 -4.16
N CYS A 182 -12.46 -0.19 -3.92
CA CYS A 182 -11.61 -1.24 -3.35
C CYS A 182 -10.39 -0.61 -2.66
N ILE A 183 -9.78 -1.41 -1.79
CA ILE A 183 -8.52 -1.12 -1.12
C ILE A 183 -7.54 -2.22 -1.51
N ILE A 184 -6.35 -1.82 -1.97
CA ILE A 184 -5.27 -2.73 -2.36
C ILE A 184 -4.09 -2.46 -1.42
N LEU A 185 -3.63 -3.49 -0.71
CA LEU A 185 -2.46 -3.42 0.14
C LEU A 185 -1.31 -4.18 -0.51
N LYS A 186 -0.24 -3.48 -0.92
CA LYS A 186 0.99 -4.15 -1.38
C LYS A 186 1.85 -4.53 -0.18
N MET A 187 2.12 -5.83 -0.05
CA MET A 187 3.08 -6.38 0.91
C MET A 187 4.39 -6.68 0.18
N TRP A 188 5.30 -5.69 0.11
CA TRP A 188 6.64 -5.78 -0.50
C TRP A 188 6.78 -6.78 -1.67
N ASP A 189 7.32 -7.98 -1.43
CA ASP A 189 7.47 -9.09 -2.39
C ASP A 189 6.47 -10.25 -2.15
N HIS A 190 5.65 -10.18 -1.10
CA HIS A 190 4.73 -11.23 -0.68
C HIS A 190 3.41 -11.25 -1.43
N GLY A 191 3.03 -10.15 -2.10
CA GLY A 191 1.78 -10.08 -2.86
C GLY A 191 0.96 -8.83 -2.60
N PHE A 192 -0.32 -8.93 -2.96
CA PHE A 192 -1.32 -7.91 -2.73
C PHE A 192 -2.50 -8.48 -1.96
N ASP A 193 -3.02 -7.74 -1.00
CA ASP A 193 -4.37 -7.98 -0.50
C ASP A 193 -5.34 -7.01 -1.17
N PHE A 194 -6.49 -7.52 -1.57
CA PHE A 194 -7.60 -6.79 -2.16
C PHE A 194 -8.81 -6.89 -1.23
N ILE A 195 -9.39 -5.75 -0.91
CA ILE A 195 -10.53 -5.63 0.02
C ILE A 195 -11.60 -4.78 -0.64
N SER A 196 -12.84 -5.28 -0.73
CA SER A 196 -13.96 -4.53 -1.30
C SER A 196 -15.32 -5.04 -0.84
N SER A 197 -16.26 -4.12 -0.60
CA SER A 197 -17.69 -4.39 -0.43
C SER A 197 -18.51 -4.16 -1.72
N ARG A 198 -17.86 -3.72 -2.81
CA ARG A 198 -18.50 -3.32 -4.08
C ARG A 198 -18.14 -4.21 -5.26
N VAL A 199 -16.96 -4.84 -5.22
CA VAL A 199 -16.47 -5.73 -6.27
C VAL A 199 -16.87 -7.16 -5.94
N THR A 200 -17.53 -7.82 -6.88
CA THR A 200 -17.92 -9.22 -6.72
C THR A 200 -16.73 -10.16 -6.93
N ARG A 201 -16.83 -11.40 -6.43
CA ARG A 201 -15.82 -12.42 -6.70
C ARG A 201 -15.58 -12.65 -8.19
N ALA A 202 -16.65 -12.77 -8.98
CA ALA A 202 -16.53 -13.03 -10.42
C ALA A 202 -15.85 -11.88 -11.17
N GLU A 203 -16.13 -10.63 -10.76
CA GLU A 203 -15.47 -9.44 -11.27
C GLU A 203 -13.98 -9.44 -10.92
N PHE A 204 -13.63 -9.74 -9.66
CA PHE A 204 -12.24 -9.85 -9.22
C PHE A 204 -11.47 -10.96 -9.95
N GLU A 205 -12.06 -12.14 -10.13
CA GLU A 205 -11.47 -13.24 -10.90
C GLU A 205 -11.23 -12.84 -12.38
N THR A 206 -12.11 -12.00 -12.94
CA THR A 206 -11.95 -11.47 -14.30
C THR A 206 -10.80 -10.47 -14.38
N ILE A 207 -10.76 -9.46 -13.50
CA ILE A 207 -9.66 -8.49 -13.37
C ILE A 207 -8.32 -9.22 -13.22
N THR A 208 -8.29 -10.23 -12.37
CA THR A 208 -7.09 -11.02 -12.08
C THR A 208 -6.60 -11.77 -13.31
N ARG A 209 -7.50 -12.47 -14.02
CA ARG A 209 -7.15 -13.23 -15.22
C ARG A 209 -6.64 -12.32 -16.35
N GLU A 210 -7.25 -11.16 -16.53
CA GLU A 210 -6.82 -10.17 -17.52
C GLU A 210 -5.43 -9.62 -17.18
N THR A 211 -5.21 -9.26 -15.92
CA THR A 211 -3.91 -8.77 -15.41
C THR A 211 -2.79 -9.78 -15.65
N VAL A 212 -3.04 -11.06 -15.38
CA VAL A 212 -2.08 -12.16 -15.62
C VAL A 212 -1.78 -12.32 -17.10
N SER A 213 -2.82 -12.28 -17.94
CA SER A 213 -2.68 -12.43 -19.39
C SER A 213 -1.84 -11.30 -20.01
N GLU A 214 -2.04 -10.06 -19.58
CA GLU A 214 -1.24 -8.90 -20.04
C GLU A 214 0.25 -9.03 -19.69
N ASN A 215 0.57 -9.72 -18.60
CA ASN A 215 1.93 -9.84 -18.06
C ASN A 215 2.64 -11.14 -18.48
N ASN A 216 2.01 -11.99 -19.31
CA ASN A 216 2.53 -13.29 -19.77
C ASN A 216 3.00 -14.21 -18.63
N LEU A 217 2.26 -14.25 -17.52
CA LEU A 217 2.58 -15.07 -16.33
C LEU A 217 1.91 -16.46 -16.35
#